data_AF-A0A0X3X5M1-F1
#
_entry.id   AF-A0A0X3X5M1-F1
#
_cell.length_a   1.000
_cell.length_b   1.000
_cell.length_c   1.000
_cell.angle_alpha   90.00
_cell.angle_beta   90.00
_cell.angle_gamma   90.00
#
_symmetry.space_group_name_H-M   'P 1'
#
loop_
_entity.id
_entity.type
_entity.pdbx_description
1 polymer ?
#
loop_
_entity_poly.entity_id
_entity_poly.type
_entity_poly.pdbx_seq_one_letter_code
_entity_poly.pdbx_strand_id
1 'polypeptide(L)'
;MKKTSPEKPVTRAHVVDPRWSHPVEESDHTWSAPEGYVIVGREHQGGPGGNTRYRYARLMLAGRELTVRDVRWSRPFTEADGVPHVAPNDHVLVGREHIGDGSGTTRHQYARLMAGTMACSVTPGEWSAELTEEWSVYRVPADGVLLGRRCVEGEKIRSRYLPGTVEA
;
A
#
# COMPACT_ATOMS: atom_id res chain seq x y z
N MET A 1 32.82 28.37 19.71
CA MET A 1 31.62 27.52 19.85
C MET A 1 30.78 27.66 18.59
N LYS A 2 30.68 26.62 17.76
CA LYS A 2 29.77 26.63 16.61
C LYS A 2 28.36 26.39 17.14
N LYS A 3 27.49 27.39 17.04
CA LYS A 3 26.07 27.23 17.32
C LYS A 3 25.51 26.33 16.22
N THR A 4 25.09 25.11 16.58
CA THR A 4 24.29 24.27 15.69
C THR A 4 22.96 24.98 15.47
N SER A 5 22.66 25.30 14.20
CA SER A 5 21.34 25.77 13.80
C SER A 5 20.29 24.72 14.22
N PRO A 6 19.08 25.11 14.63
CA PRO A 6 18.02 24.13 14.89
C PRO A 6 17.74 23.36 13.59
N GLU A 7 17.81 22.03 13.65
CA GLU A 7 17.39 21.18 12.54
C GLU A 7 15.92 21.48 12.22
N LYS A 8 15.59 21.59 10.94
CA LYS A 8 14.20 21.74 10.49
C LYS A 8 13.37 20.58 11.06
N PRO A 9 12.14 20.83 11.55
CA PRO A 9 11.30 19.75 12.04
C PRO A 9 11.07 18.72 10.92
N VAL A 10 11.32 17.45 11.23
CA VAL A 10 11.01 16.32 10.34
C VAL A 10 9.52 16.10 10.42
N THR A 11 8.79 16.56 9.40
CA THR A 11 7.32 16.48 9.34
C THR A 11 6.82 15.27 8.55
N ARG A 12 7.70 14.60 7.79
CA ARG A 12 7.35 13.48 6.92
C ARG A 12 7.90 12.16 7.45
N ALA A 13 7.06 11.13 7.40
CA ALA A 13 7.46 9.78 7.76
C ALA A 13 8.33 9.18 6.65
N HIS A 14 9.24 8.29 7.03
CA HIS A 14 10.08 7.54 6.09
C HIS A 14 9.97 6.05 6.32
N VAL A 15 10.23 5.30 5.24
CA VAL A 15 10.10 3.84 5.22
C VAL A 15 11.34 3.21 5.87
N VAL A 16 11.12 2.31 6.83
CA VAL A 16 12.18 1.52 7.46
C VAL A 16 11.85 0.04 7.43
N ASP A 17 12.88 -0.80 7.43
CA ASP A 17 12.75 -2.26 7.44
C ASP A 17 11.80 -2.82 6.34
N PRO A 18 12.03 -2.47 5.06
CA PRO A 18 11.18 -2.96 4.00
C PRO A 18 11.49 -4.42 3.63
N ARG A 19 10.43 -5.22 3.51
CA ARG A 19 10.50 -6.66 3.25
C ARG A 19 9.52 -7.05 2.16
N TRP A 20 9.75 -8.19 1.53
CA TRP A 20 8.76 -8.85 0.69
C TRP A 20 8.09 -9.97 1.47
N SER A 21 6.80 -10.17 1.27
CA SER A 21 6.10 -11.37 1.74
C SER A 21 6.57 -12.58 0.95
N HIS A 22 6.26 -13.77 1.47
CA HIS A 22 6.20 -14.96 0.65
C HIS A 22 5.15 -14.76 -0.47
N PRO A 23 5.32 -15.42 -1.63
CA PRO A 23 4.30 -15.42 -2.66
C PRO A 23 3.01 -16.08 -2.16
N VAL A 24 1.88 -15.55 -2.62
CA VAL A 24 0.53 -16.10 -2.44
C VAL A 24 -0.13 -16.23 -3.82
N GLU A 25 -0.99 -17.21 -3.98
CA GLU A 25 -1.75 -17.41 -5.21
C GLU A 25 -2.68 -16.21 -5.44
N GLU A 26 -2.59 -15.55 -6.59
CA GLU A 26 -3.36 -14.32 -6.83
C GLU A 26 -4.87 -14.59 -6.77
N SER A 27 -5.34 -15.70 -7.34
CA SER A 27 -6.75 -16.08 -7.43
C SER A 27 -7.39 -16.57 -6.13
N ASP A 28 -6.61 -16.87 -5.09
CA ASP A 28 -7.14 -17.36 -3.82
C ASP A 28 -6.21 -17.03 -2.65
N HIS A 29 -6.27 -15.79 -2.16
CA HIS A 29 -5.55 -15.42 -0.94
C HIS A 29 -6.23 -14.33 -0.13
N THR A 30 -5.93 -14.37 1.17
CA THR A 30 -6.05 -13.24 2.09
C THR A 30 -4.69 -12.94 2.67
N TRP A 31 -4.21 -11.71 2.53
CA TRP A 31 -2.94 -11.29 3.09
C TRP A 31 -3.04 -9.94 3.81
N SER A 32 -2.48 -9.90 5.01
CA SER A 32 -2.33 -8.69 5.81
C SER A 32 -0.86 -8.52 6.20
N ALA A 33 -0.39 -7.28 6.20
CA ALA A 33 0.89 -6.93 6.76
C ALA A 33 0.91 -7.28 8.26
N PRO A 34 2.06 -7.72 8.80
CA PRO A 34 2.20 -7.92 10.24
C PRO A 34 1.89 -6.65 11.04
N GLU A 35 1.61 -6.79 12.33
CA GLU A 35 1.31 -5.65 13.21
C GLU A 35 2.42 -4.57 13.14
N GLY A 36 2.00 -3.32 12.95
CA GLY A 36 2.90 -2.17 12.81
C GLY A 36 3.46 -1.94 11.39
N TYR A 37 3.16 -2.82 10.43
CA TYR A 37 3.61 -2.68 9.04
C TYR A 37 2.49 -2.20 8.12
N VAL A 38 2.89 -1.54 7.03
CA VAL A 38 2.02 -1.07 5.95
C VAL A 38 2.52 -1.57 4.60
N ILE A 39 1.64 -1.61 3.59
CA ILE A 39 2.02 -1.97 2.22
C ILE A 39 2.70 -0.77 1.54
N VAL A 40 3.86 -1.03 0.93
CA VAL A 40 4.70 -0.05 0.20
C VAL A 40 5.09 -0.55 -1.20
N GLY A 41 4.41 -1.58 -1.70
CA GLY A 41 4.60 -2.13 -3.03
C GLY A 41 3.91 -3.48 -3.23
N ARG A 42 3.82 -3.90 -4.48
CA ARG A 42 3.26 -5.18 -4.89
C ARG A 42 4.09 -5.71 -6.05
N GLU A 43 4.28 -7.01 -6.10
CA GLU A 43 4.77 -7.71 -7.27
C GLU A 43 3.77 -8.79 -7.64
N HIS A 44 3.57 -8.98 -8.93
CA HIS A 44 2.81 -10.09 -9.49
C HIS A 44 3.62 -10.71 -10.63
N GLN A 45 3.67 -12.04 -10.62
CA GLN A 45 4.35 -12.85 -11.62
C GLN A 45 3.41 -13.93 -12.12
N GLY A 46 3.15 -13.95 -13.43
CA GLY A 46 2.27 -14.92 -14.07
C GLY A 46 0.98 -14.31 -14.58
N GLY A 47 0.14 -15.16 -15.18
CA GLY A 47 -1.22 -14.79 -15.62
C GLY A 47 -2.24 -14.92 -14.49
N PRO A 48 -3.51 -15.25 -14.79
CA PRO A 48 -4.59 -15.35 -13.79
C PRO A 48 -4.34 -16.31 -12.62
N GLY A 49 -3.46 -17.33 -12.77
CA GLY A 49 -3.01 -18.23 -11.69
C GLY A 49 -1.60 -17.90 -11.17
N GLY A 50 -1.12 -16.68 -11.39
CA GLY A 50 0.19 -16.20 -10.98
C GLY A 50 0.31 -15.97 -9.48
N ASN A 51 1.53 -15.70 -9.04
CA ASN A 51 1.81 -15.43 -7.64
C ASN A 51 1.93 -13.92 -7.41
N THR A 52 1.32 -13.44 -6.33
CA THR A 52 1.51 -12.09 -5.83
C THR A 52 2.33 -12.09 -4.55
N ARG A 53 3.18 -11.08 -4.39
CA ARG A 53 3.81 -10.77 -3.11
C ARG A 53 3.69 -9.28 -2.81
N TYR A 54 3.62 -8.95 -1.53
CA TYR A 54 3.46 -7.59 -1.05
C TYR A 54 4.77 -7.11 -0.44
N ARG A 55 5.19 -5.89 -0.80
CA ARG A 55 6.28 -5.23 -0.11
C ARG A 55 5.67 -4.47 1.06
N TYR A 56 6.17 -4.73 2.26
CA TYR A 56 5.67 -4.11 3.48
C TYR A 56 6.81 -3.55 4.32
N ALA A 57 6.52 -2.53 5.11
CA ALA A 57 7.53 -1.82 5.89
C ALA A 57 6.93 -1.13 7.12
N ARG A 58 7.80 -0.75 8.06
CA ARG A 58 7.48 0.16 9.17
C ARG A 58 7.71 1.60 8.74
N LEU A 59 7.14 2.54 9.49
CA LEU A 59 7.28 3.97 9.26
C LEU A 59 7.85 4.67 10.49
N MET A 60 8.80 5.56 10.26
CA MET A 60 9.41 6.39 11.29
C MET A 60 9.11 7.87 11.01
N LEU A 61 8.67 8.60 12.04
CA LEU A 61 8.42 10.04 11.98
C LEU A 61 9.07 10.71 13.18
N ALA A 62 9.92 11.72 12.93
CA ALA A 62 10.67 12.43 13.97
C ALA A 62 11.38 11.48 14.97
N GLY A 63 11.98 10.39 14.47
CA GLY A 63 12.71 9.41 15.28
C GLY A 63 11.83 8.44 16.08
N ARG A 64 10.51 8.40 15.85
CA ARG A 64 9.57 7.48 16.50
C ARG A 64 8.84 6.61 15.48
N GLU A 65 8.60 5.36 15.83
CA GLU A 65 7.79 4.45 15.00
C GLU A 65 6.32 4.86 15.06
N LEU A 66 5.67 4.91 13.89
CA LEU A 66 4.22 5.12 13.80
C LEU A 66 3.48 3.84 14.15
N THR A 67 2.34 3.96 14.83
CA THR A 67 1.49 2.80 15.12
C THR A 67 0.35 2.68 14.11
N VAL A 68 0.02 1.45 13.73
CA VAL A 68 -1.09 1.10 12.83
C VAL A 68 -2.33 0.83 13.67
N ARG A 69 -3.42 1.57 13.44
CA ARG A 69 -4.67 1.51 14.22
C ARG A 69 -5.89 1.55 13.32
N ASP A 70 -7.07 1.26 13.89
CA ASP A 70 -8.36 1.29 13.17
C ASP A 70 -8.33 0.41 11.89
N VAL A 71 -7.78 -0.79 12.02
CA VAL A 71 -7.63 -1.75 10.92
C VAL A 71 -9.00 -2.29 10.54
N ARG A 72 -9.39 -2.15 9.28
CA ARG A 72 -10.68 -2.62 8.77
C ARG A 72 -10.62 -3.05 7.32
N TRP A 73 -11.41 -4.06 6.99
CA TRP A 73 -11.64 -4.48 5.62
C TRP A 73 -12.66 -3.57 4.93
N SER A 74 -12.44 -3.29 3.65
CA SER A 74 -13.42 -2.67 2.78
C SER A 74 -14.61 -3.61 2.57
N ARG A 75 -15.69 -3.07 2.01
CA ARG A 75 -16.68 -3.92 1.35
C ARG A 75 -16.02 -4.65 0.16
N PRO A 76 -16.50 -5.85 -0.19
CA PRO A 76 -16.07 -6.54 -1.41
C PRO A 76 -16.38 -5.71 -2.66
N PHE A 77 -15.51 -5.79 -3.65
CA PHE A 77 -15.67 -5.16 -4.96
C PHE A 77 -15.00 -6.01 -6.05
N THR A 78 -15.35 -5.77 -7.30
CA THR A 78 -14.67 -6.37 -8.46
C THR A 78 -13.55 -5.45 -8.89
N GLU A 79 -12.29 -5.92 -8.85
CA GLU A 79 -11.13 -5.05 -9.10
C GLU A 79 -10.88 -4.79 -10.60
N ALA A 80 -11.39 -5.66 -11.48
CA ALA A 80 -11.17 -5.63 -12.93
C ALA A 80 -12.10 -4.67 -13.71
N ASP A 81 -13.00 -3.95 -13.03
CA ASP A 81 -13.99 -3.06 -13.63
C ASP A 81 -13.40 -1.68 -14.04
N GLY A 82 -12.12 -1.43 -13.74
CA GLY A 82 -11.46 -0.17 -14.02
C GLY A 82 -11.76 0.94 -13.03
N VAL A 83 -12.43 0.64 -11.91
CA VAL A 83 -12.69 1.60 -10.84
C VAL A 83 -11.48 1.69 -9.92
N PRO A 84 -10.99 2.90 -9.58
CA PRO A 84 -9.94 3.04 -8.59
C PRO A 84 -10.45 2.74 -7.18
N HIS A 85 -9.73 1.87 -6.45
CA HIS A 85 -10.01 1.57 -5.05
C HIS A 85 -8.92 2.19 -4.17
N VAL A 86 -9.31 3.26 -3.46
CA VAL A 86 -8.40 4.11 -2.68
C VAL A 86 -8.80 4.09 -1.21
N ALA A 87 -7.80 4.06 -0.32
CA ALA A 87 -7.98 4.14 1.11
C ALA A 87 -8.71 5.45 1.50
N PRO A 88 -9.77 5.38 2.31
CA PRO A 88 -10.52 6.58 2.71
C PRO A 88 -9.84 7.32 3.86
N ASN A 89 -10.15 8.62 4.06
CA ASN A 89 -9.93 9.35 5.32
C ASN A 89 -8.58 9.12 6.01
N ASP A 90 -7.48 9.53 5.37
CA ASP A 90 -6.11 9.37 5.89
C ASP A 90 -5.67 7.93 6.19
N HIS A 91 -6.33 6.93 5.60
CA HIS A 91 -5.91 5.55 5.71
C HIS A 91 -4.85 5.17 4.68
N VAL A 92 -4.15 4.08 4.97
CA VAL A 92 -3.18 3.44 4.08
C VAL A 92 -3.54 1.97 3.87
N LEU A 93 -3.03 1.35 2.80
CA LEU A 93 -3.20 -0.08 2.55
C LEU A 93 -2.35 -0.89 3.52
N VAL A 94 -2.97 -1.87 4.18
CA VAL A 94 -2.27 -2.82 5.07
C VAL A 94 -2.57 -4.27 4.72
N GLY A 95 -3.48 -4.54 3.79
CA GLY A 95 -3.83 -5.90 3.37
C GLY A 95 -4.68 -5.93 2.12
N ARG A 96 -4.79 -7.11 1.52
CA ARG A 96 -5.66 -7.42 0.39
C ARG A 96 -6.13 -8.86 0.48
N GLU A 97 -7.39 -9.08 0.15
CA GLU A 97 -7.95 -10.39 -0.19
C GLU A 97 -8.36 -10.35 -1.65
N HIS A 98 -8.10 -11.42 -2.37
CA HIS A 98 -8.63 -11.64 -3.71
C HIS A 98 -9.02 -13.10 -3.87
N ILE A 99 -10.27 -13.33 -4.26
CA ILE A 99 -10.86 -14.66 -4.44
C ILE A 99 -11.52 -14.72 -5.82
N GLY A 100 -11.12 -15.69 -6.64
CA GLY A 100 -11.53 -15.85 -8.03
C GLY A 100 -10.59 -15.18 -9.04
N ASP A 101 -10.89 -15.36 -10.31
CA ASP A 101 -10.14 -14.83 -11.45
C ASP A 101 -10.78 -13.53 -12.00
N GLY A 102 -10.99 -13.37 -13.32
CA GLY A 102 -11.46 -12.12 -13.94
C GLY A 102 -12.77 -11.54 -13.38
N SER A 103 -13.59 -12.35 -12.71
CA SER A 103 -14.81 -11.91 -11.98
C SER A 103 -14.68 -11.95 -10.44
N GLY A 104 -13.47 -12.18 -9.96
CA GLY A 104 -13.13 -12.36 -8.56
C GLY A 104 -13.46 -11.16 -7.68
N THR A 105 -13.69 -11.47 -6.41
CA THR A 105 -13.99 -10.49 -5.39
C THR A 105 -12.72 -10.07 -4.67
N THR A 106 -12.47 -8.77 -4.61
CA THR A 106 -11.37 -8.16 -3.85
C THR A 106 -11.89 -7.45 -2.61
N ARG A 107 -11.13 -7.51 -1.53
CA ARG A 107 -11.22 -6.56 -0.41
C ARG A 107 -9.86 -5.96 -0.13
N HIS A 108 -9.83 -4.69 0.23
CA HIS A 108 -8.63 -4.05 0.76
C HIS A 108 -8.75 -3.88 2.27
N GLN A 109 -7.65 -4.06 2.98
CA GLN A 109 -7.56 -3.73 4.39
C GLN A 109 -6.90 -2.36 4.53
N TYR A 110 -7.56 -1.48 5.27
CA TYR A 110 -7.14 -0.10 5.50
C TYR A 110 -6.84 0.11 6.99
N ALA A 111 -5.91 1.01 7.28
CA ALA A 111 -5.61 1.43 8.65
C ALA A 111 -5.20 2.90 8.73
N ARG A 112 -5.35 3.50 9.91
CA ARG A 112 -4.80 4.81 10.27
C ARG A 112 -3.40 4.67 10.85
N LEU A 113 -2.61 5.73 10.66
CA LEU A 113 -1.28 5.86 11.25
C LEU A 113 -1.30 6.88 12.37
N MET A 114 -0.66 6.55 13.49
CA MET A 114 -0.63 7.41 14.68
C MET A 114 0.81 7.70 15.11
N ALA A 115 1.12 8.97 15.32
CA ALA A 115 2.32 9.44 16.02
C ALA A 115 2.00 9.58 17.52
N GLY A 116 2.19 8.50 18.28
CA GLY A 116 1.66 8.40 19.64
C GLY A 116 0.13 8.38 19.63
N THR A 117 -0.51 9.43 20.15
CA THR A 117 -1.98 9.56 20.17
C THR A 117 -2.53 10.46 19.05
N MET A 118 -1.67 11.10 18.27
CA MET A 118 -2.07 11.99 17.19
C MET A 118 -2.18 11.21 15.88
N ALA A 119 -3.28 11.38 15.15
CA ALA A 119 -3.44 10.80 13.82
C ALA A 119 -2.55 11.55 12.82
N CYS A 120 -1.85 10.80 11.98
CA CYS A 120 -1.10 11.35 10.86
C CYS A 120 -2.05 11.70 9.71
N SER A 121 -1.69 12.73 8.95
CA SER A 121 -2.33 13.08 7.69
C SER A 121 -1.68 12.29 6.55
N VAL A 122 -2.48 11.90 5.56
CA VAL A 122 -2.00 11.18 4.38
C VAL A 122 -2.32 11.98 3.13
N THR A 123 -1.28 12.34 2.38
CA THR A 123 -1.41 13.10 1.14
C THR A 123 -1.23 12.15 -0.05
N PRO A 124 -2.26 11.93 -0.88
CA PRO A 124 -2.10 11.17 -2.12
C PRO A 124 -1.14 11.85 -3.09
N GLY A 125 -0.33 11.03 -3.77
CA GLY A 125 0.48 11.46 -4.90
C GLY A 125 -0.25 11.28 -6.24
N GLU A 126 0.53 11.18 -7.31
CA GLU A 126 0.01 10.88 -8.65
C GLU A 126 -0.07 9.38 -8.90
N TRP A 127 -1.10 8.96 -9.63
CA TRP A 127 -1.21 7.57 -10.11
C TRP A 127 0.02 7.17 -10.92
N SER A 128 0.56 5.98 -10.64
CA SER A 128 1.68 5.42 -11.38
C SER A 128 1.39 5.32 -12.89
N ALA A 129 2.43 5.14 -13.70
CA ALA A 129 2.25 4.58 -15.04
C ALA A 129 1.52 3.23 -14.96
N GLU A 130 0.93 2.82 -16.08
CA GLU A 130 0.28 1.52 -16.22
C GLU A 130 1.31 0.39 -16.24
N LEU A 131 1.03 -0.69 -15.51
CA LEU A 131 1.84 -1.91 -15.50
C LEU A 131 0.99 -3.08 -15.96
N THR A 132 1.53 -3.91 -16.85
CA THR A 132 0.90 -5.16 -17.27
C THR A 132 1.02 -6.20 -16.15
N GLU A 133 -0.09 -6.82 -15.75
CA GLU A 133 -0.11 -7.78 -14.64
C GLU A 133 0.61 -9.10 -14.98
N GLU A 134 0.93 -9.41 -16.23
CA GLU A 134 1.66 -10.64 -16.61
C GLU A 134 3.00 -10.79 -15.86
N TRP A 135 3.71 -9.67 -15.69
CA TRP A 135 4.93 -9.55 -14.89
C TRP A 135 5.08 -8.08 -14.46
N SER A 136 4.75 -7.77 -13.21
CA SER A 136 4.87 -6.41 -12.70
C SER A 136 5.49 -6.34 -11.30
N VAL A 137 6.30 -5.32 -11.10
CA VAL A 137 6.81 -4.93 -9.79
C VAL A 137 6.54 -3.45 -9.61
N TYR A 138 5.67 -3.12 -8.67
CA TYR A 138 5.47 -1.75 -8.23
C TYR A 138 6.10 -1.54 -6.86
N ARG A 139 6.90 -0.48 -6.76
CA ARG A 139 7.45 0.03 -5.50
C ARG A 139 7.02 1.47 -5.40
N VAL A 140 6.44 1.83 -4.27
CA VAL A 140 6.14 3.22 -3.96
C VAL A 140 7.46 4.01 -3.98
N PRO A 141 7.50 5.25 -4.53
CA PRO A 141 8.66 6.13 -4.40
C PRO A 141 9.16 6.22 -2.96
N ALA A 142 10.46 6.48 -2.78
CA ALA A 142 11.09 6.46 -1.45
C ALA A 142 10.28 7.26 -0.42
N ASP A 143 10.05 6.66 0.74
CA ASP A 143 9.30 7.18 1.89
C ASP A 143 7.78 7.27 1.76
N GLY A 144 7.21 6.75 0.68
CA GLY A 144 5.76 6.68 0.52
C GLY A 144 5.12 5.37 1.00
N VAL A 145 3.79 5.43 1.07
CA VAL A 145 2.88 4.30 1.36
C VAL A 145 1.98 4.03 0.17
N LEU A 146 1.44 2.81 0.07
CA LEU A 146 0.42 2.51 -0.93
C LEU A 146 -0.97 2.92 -0.40
N LEU A 147 -1.72 3.66 -1.20
CA LEU A 147 -3.07 4.12 -0.86
C LEU A 147 -4.15 3.42 -1.67
N GLY A 148 -3.84 3.02 -2.91
CA GLY A 148 -4.85 2.43 -3.77
C GLY A 148 -4.29 1.74 -5.00
N ARG A 149 -5.19 1.02 -5.65
CA ARG A 149 -4.96 0.31 -6.91
C ARG A 149 -6.17 0.49 -7.81
N ARG A 150 -5.91 0.53 -9.11
CA ARG A 150 -6.91 0.45 -10.17
C ARG A 150 -6.45 -0.66 -11.12
N CYS A 151 -7.29 -1.65 -11.37
CA CYS A 151 -7.02 -2.70 -12.34
C CYS A 151 -8.05 -2.62 -13.47
N VAL A 152 -7.65 -2.94 -14.70
CA VAL A 152 -8.53 -2.94 -15.88
C VAL A 152 -8.27 -4.25 -16.63
N GLU A 153 -9.32 -5.01 -16.89
CA GLU A 153 -9.27 -6.16 -17.78
C GLU A 153 -9.44 -5.74 -19.24
N GLY A 154 -8.78 -6.46 -20.15
CA GLY A 154 -8.74 -6.20 -21.59
C GLY A 154 -7.93 -7.31 -22.27
N GLU A 155 -7.31 -7.05 -23.43
CA GLU A 155 -6.38 -8.03 -24.05
C GLU A 155 -5.27 -8.46 -23.08
N LYS A 156 -4.82 -7.53 -22.23
CA LYS A 156 -3.99 -7.80 -21.06
C LYS A 156 -4.57 -7.09 -19.85
N ILE A 157 -4.44 -7.73 -18.68
CA ILE A 157 -4.78 -7.11 -17.39
C ILE A 157 -3.72 -6.07 -17.05
N ARG A 158 -4.16 -4.88 -16.63
CA ARG A 158 -3.29 -3.73 -16.40
C ARG A 158 -3.64 -3.03 -15.09
N SER A 159 -2.62 -2.66 -14.32
CA SER A 159 -2.78 -1.95 -13.04
C SER A 159 -2.10 -0.59 -13.01
N ARG A 160 -2.69 0.30 -12.22
CA ARG A 160 -2.06 1.53 -11.72
C ARG A 160 -2.15 1.55 -10.20
N TYR A 161 -1.15 2.17 -9.57
CA TYR A 161 -1.04 2.27 -8.13
C TYR A 161 -1.02 3.73 -7.69
N LEU A 162 -1.69 4.04 -6.59
CA LEU A 162 -1.70 5.37 -5.99
C LEU A 162 -0.78 5.39 -4.77
N PRO A 163 0.41 6.01 -4.86
CA PRO A 163 1.27 6.25 -3.72
C PRO A 163 0.75 7.42 -2.89
N GLY A 164 1.27 7.57 -1.68
CA GLY A 164 1.07 8.77 -0.85
C GLY A 164 2.18 8.97 0.16
N THR A 165 2.17 10.13 0.81
CA THR A 165 3.10 10.48 1.90
C THR A 165 2.36 10.64 3.20
N VAL A 166 3.06 10.40 4.32
CA VAL A 166 2.49 10.47 5.67
C VAL A 166 3.18 11.60 6.45
N GLU A 167 2.40 12.48 7.06
CA GLU A 167 2.88 13.65 7.79
C GLU A 167 2.12 13.80 9.13
N ALA A 168 2.69 14.51 10.12
CA ALA A 168 2.01 14.84 11.38
C ALA A 168 1.83 16.34 11.57
#